data_AF-A0A1V9F2A2-F1
#
_entry.id   AF-A0A1V9F2A2-F1
#
_cell.length_a   1.000
_cell.length_b   1.000
_cell.length_c   1.000
_cell.angle_alpha   90.00
_cell.angle_beta   90.00
_cell.angle_gamma   90.00
#
_symmetry.space_group_name_H-M   'P 1'
#
loop_
_entity.id
_entity.type
_entity.pdbx_description
1 polymer ?
#
loop_
_entity_poly.entity_id
_entity_poly.type
_entity_poly.pdbx_seq_one_letter_code
_entity_poly.pdbx_strand_id
1 'polypeptide(L)'
;MEELQTKTMNLSVSGKTMTCQIKERDFGDLIVFDVFSENNYLFTLTQEGDVLFNEYEMGHQKTIMDPRQLNVLIEMVKEKLDSEPD
;
A
#
# COMPACT_ATOMS: atom_id res chain seq x y z
N MET A 1 -10.10 -13.49 -6.61
CA MET A 1 -8.96 -12.74 -6.04
C MET A 1 -7.75 -13.64 -6.12
N GLU A 2 -6.80 -13.27 -6.95
CA GLU A 2 -5.49 -13.92 -7.07
C GLU A 2 -4.39 -12.91 -6.72
N GLU A 3 -3.40 -13.32 -5.94
CA GLU A 3 -2.20 -12.50 -5.70
C GLU A 3 -1.23 -12.74 -6.86
N LEU A 4 -0.95 -11.69 -7.64
CA LEU A 4 -0.09 -11.78 -8.82
C LEU A 4 1.38 -11.64 -8.44
N GLN A 5 1.68 -10.63 -7.62
CA GLN A 5 3.04 -10.36 -7.17
C GLN A 5 3.09 -9.66 -5.82
N THR A 6 4.20 -9.86 -5.10
CA THR A 6 4.53 -9.10 -3.89
C THR A 6 5.88 -8.41 -4.08
N LYS A 7 5.89 -7.08 -3.97
CA LYS A 7 7.09 -6.23 -3.97
C LYS A 7 7.36 -5.72 -2.56
N THR A 8 8.64 -5.64 -2.19
CA THR A 8 9.07 -5.03 -0.92
C THR A 8 9.88 -3.78 -1.21
N MET A 9 9.51 -2.66 -0.59
CA MET A 9 10.20 -1.38 -0.77
C MET A 9 10.49 -0.71 0.56
N ASN A 10 11.60 0.01 0.62
CA ASN A 10 11.99 0.83 1.77
C ASN A 10 11.69 2.29 1.46
N LEU A 11 10.77 2.89 2.21
CA LEU A 11 10.35 4.28 2.04
C LEU A 11 10.84 5.12 3.23
N SER A 12 11.39 6.30 2.98
CA SER A 12 11.77 7.24 4.03
C SER A 12 10.61 8.20 4.31
N VAL A 13 9.87 7.96 5.40
CA VAL A 13 8.71 8.77 5.81
C VAL A 13 9.07 9.54 7.06
N SER A 14 9.03 10.87 6.98
CA SER A 14 9.34 11.76 8.12
C SER A 14 10.68 11.46 8.80
N GLY A 15 11.71 11.11 8.01
CA GLY A 15 13.05 10.81 8.52
C GLY A 15 13.21 9.41 9.12
N LYS A 16 12.19 8.55 9.04
CA LYS A 16 12.29 7.12 9.39
C LYS A 16 12.18 6.28 8.13
N THR A 17 13.08 5.31 7.98
CA THR A 17 12.94 4.28 6.96
C THR A 17 11.89 3.27 7.41
N MET A 18 10.92 3.01 6.54
CA MET A 18 9.86 2.05 6.75
C MET A 18 9.81 1.07 5.60
N THR A 19 9.80 -0.22 5.91
CA THR A 19 9.63 -1.28 4.92
C THR A 19 8.15 -1.51 4.68
N CYS A 20 7.75 -1.43 3.42
CA CYS A 20 6.39 -1.69 2.98
C CYS A 20 6.39 -2.90 2.04
N GLN A 21 5.36 -3.72 2.18
CA GLN A 21 5.04 -4.78 1.23
C GLN A 21 3.85 -4.32 0.40
N ILE A 22 4.01 -4.36 -0.92
CA ILE A 22 2.95 -4.07 -1.87
C ILE A 22 2.57 -5.38 -2.53
N LYS A 23 1.30 -5.76 -2.39
CA LYS A 23 0.74 -6.97 -2.97
C LYS A 23 -0.18 -6.57 -4.10
N GLU A 24 0.18 -6.93 -5.32
CA GLU A 24 -0.70 -6.78 -6.47
C GLU A 24 -1.72 -7.91 -6.49
N ARG A 25 -2.99 -7.53 -6.60
CA ARG A 25 -4.12 -8.47 -6.59
C ARG A 25 -5.03 -8.22 -7.76
N ASP A 26 -5.45 -9.32 -8.37
CA ASP A 26 -6.41 -9.34 -9.47
C ASP A 26 -7.81 -9.74 -8.98
N PHE A 27 -8.77 -8.86 -9.23
CA PHE A 27 -10.20 -9.05 -8.99
C PHE A 27 -10.99 -9.33 -10.28
N GLY A 28 -10.32 -9.65 -11.38
CA GLY A 28 -10.87 -9.96 -12.70
C GLY A 28 -11.01 -8.70 -13.56
N ASP A 29 -11.81 -7.74 -13.11
CA ASP A 29 -12.04 -6.48 -13.83
C ASP A 29 -11.18 -5.31 -13.27
N LEU A 30 -10.44 -5.56 -12.19
CA LEU A 30 -9.70 -4.54 -11.46
C LEU A 30 -8.43 -5.14 -10.86
N ILE A 31 -7.30 -4.47 -11.11
CA ILE A 31 -6.04 -4.71 -10.40
C ILE A 31 -5.88 -3.66 -9.31
N VAL A 32 -5.51 -4.11 -8.12
CA VAL A 32 -5.23 -3.25 -6.98
C VAL A 32 -3.91 -3.62 -6.31
N PHE A 33 -3.37 -2.69 -5.55
CA PHE A 33 -2.13 -2.82 -4.82
C PHE A 33 -2.40 -2.63 -3.33
N ASP A 34 -2.40 -3.73 -2.58
CA ASP A 34 -2.55 -3.67 -1.12
C ASP A 34 -1.20 -3.36 -0.47
N VAL A 35 -1.16 -2.32 0.35
CA VAL A 35 0.05 -1.81 0.97
C VAL A 35 0.03 -2.13 2.46
N PHE A 36 1.08 -2.84 2.90
CA PHE A 36 1.27 -3.27 4.27
C PHE A 36 2.60 -2.73 4.83
N SER A 37 2.65 -2.48 6.14
CA SER A 37 3.89 -2.26 6.88
C SER A 37 3.91 -3.12 8.13
N GLU A 38 4.99 -3.89 8.34
CA GLU A 38 5.11 -4.82 9.49
C GLU A 38 3.89 -5.75 9.65
N ASN A 39 3.36 -6.27 8.55
CA ASN A 39 2.12 -7.07 8.46
C ASN A 39 0.82 -6.35 8.85
N ASN A 40 0.86 -5.05 9.10
CA ASN A 40 -0.31 -4.22 9.29
C ASN A 40 -0.77 -3.66 7.94
N TYR A 41 -2.05 -3.82 7.64
CA TYR A 41 -2.64 -3.19 6.46
C TYR A 41 -2.65 -1.67 6.65
N LEU A 42 -2.29 -0.94 5.60
CA LEU A 42 -2.35 0.52 5.59
C LEU A 42 -3.49 1.01 4.70
N PHE A 43 -3.47 0.63 3.42
CA PHE A 43 -4.47 0.99 2.42
C PHE A 43 -4.31 0.12 1.18
N THR A 44 -5.27 0.26 0.26
CA THR A 44 -5.25 -0.31 -1.08
C THR A 44 -5.19 0.83 -2.08
N LEU A 45 -4.36 0.70 -3.12
CA LEU A 45 -4.29 1.63 -4.23
C LEU A 45 -4.88 0.98 -5.49
N THR A 46 -5.73 1.69 -6.23
CA THR A 46 -6.17 1.25 -7.56
C THR A 46 -5.13 1.63 -8.62
N GLN A 47 -5.20 1.02 -9.81
CA GLN A 47 -4.39 1.46 -10.95
C GLN A 47 -4.64 2.91 -11.36
N GLU A 48 -5.80 3.48 -11.03
CA GLU A 48 -6.14 4.88 -11.29
C GLU A 48 -5.59 5.84 -10.20
N GLY A 49 -4.98 5.29 -9.15
CA GLY A 49 -4.40 6.06 -8.05
C GLY A 49 -5.37 6.39 -6.91
N ASP A 50 -6.59 5.84 -6.93
CA ASP A 50 -7.54 5.98 -5.83
C ASP A 50 -7.07 5.19 -4.61
N VAL A 51 -7.29 5.78 -3.43
CA VAL A 51 -6.94 5.16 -2.15
C VAL A 51 -8.20 4.61 -1.51
N LEU A 52 -8.21 3.31 -1.26
CA LEU A 52 -9.28 2.58 -0.61
C LEU A 52 -8.80 2.05 0.74
N PHE A 53 -9.74 1.93 1.68
CA PHE A 53 -9.50 1.30 2.98
C PHE A 53 -10.41 0.09 3.11
N ASN A 54 -9.80 -1.09 3.19
CA ASN A 54 -10.52 -2.35 3.32
C ASN A 54 -10.67 -2.74 4.80
N GLU A 55 -11.91 -2.69 5.31
CA GLU A 55 -12.23 -3.03 6.70
C GLU A 55 -11.84 -4.47 7.05
N TYR A 56 -12.01 -5.41 6.11
CA TYR A 56 -11.67 -6.82 6.34
C TYR A 56 -10.16 -7.02 6.56
N GLU A 57 -9.33 -6.33 5.75
CA GLU A 57 -7.87 -6.40 5.85
C GLU A 57 -7.32 -5.62 7.05
N MET A 58 -7.98 -4.52 7.45
CA MET A 58 -7.65 -3.83 8.71
C MET A 58 -7.88 -4.71 9.94
N GLY A 59 -8.80 -5.67 9.88
CA GLY A 59 -9.09 -6.60 10.97
C GLY A 59 -9.34 -5.89 12.30
N HIS A 60 -8.60 -6.28 13.34
CA HIS A 60 -8.64 -5.67 14.68
C HIS A 60 -7.45 -4.74 14.95
N GLN A 61 -6.84 -4.13 13.92
CA GLN A 61 -5.74 -3.18 14.14
C GLN A 61 -6.15 -2.09 15.12
N LYS A 62 -5.42 -2.00 16.24
CA LYS A 62 -5.63 -0.99 17.28
C LYS A 62 -4.78 0.26 17.07
N THR A 63 -3.75 0.14 16.23
CA THR A 63 -2.77 1.19 15.99
C THR A 63 -3.00 1.78 14.61
N ILE A 64 -3.25 3.09 14.60
CA ILE A 64 -3.48 3.87 13.38
C ILE A 64 -2.23 4.72 13.14
N MET A 65 -1.72 4.72 11.92
CA MET A 65 -0.61 5.59 11.51
C MET A 65 -1.04 7.07 11.57
N ASP A 66 -0.11 7.99 11.89
CA ASP A 66 -0.41 9.42 11.80
C ASP A 66 -0.87 9.76 10.37
N PRO A 67 -2.03 10.42 10.18
CA PRO A 67 -2.57 10.67 8.85
C PRO A 67 -1.64 11.45 7.91
N ARG A 68 -0.77 12.33 8.44
CA ARG A 68 0.19 13.07 7.60
C ARG A 68 1.28 12.15 7.10
N GLN A 69 1.74 11.21 7.92
CA GLN A 69 2.72 10.20 7.52
C GLN A 69 2.11 9.24 6.50
N LEU A 70 0.85 8.84 6.71
CA LEU A 70 0.11 8.03 5.75
C LEU A 70 -0.02 8.74 4.39
N ASN A 71 -0.36 10.03 4.39
CA ASN A 71 -0.47 10.81 3.15
C ASN A 71 0.86 10.90 2.39
N VAL A 72 1.97 11.15 3.09
CA VAL A 72 3.30 11.15 2.47
C VAL A 72 3.63 9.78 1.88
N LEU A 73 3.31 8.72 2.60
CA LEU A 73 3.57 7.36 2.13
C LEU A 73 2.75 7.01 0.89
N ILE A 74 1.47 7.38 0.84
CA ILE A 74 0.61 7.15 -0.33
C ILE A 74 1.25 7.75 -1.58
N GLU A 75 1.70 9.00 -1.51
CA GLU A 75 2.32 9.68 -2.64
C GLU A 75 3.64 9.02 -3.05
N MET A 76 4.48 8.61 -2.08
CA MET A 76 5.71 7.87 -2.37
C MET A 76 5.46 6.51 -3.03
N VAL A 77 4.40 5.79 -2.62
CA VAL A 77 4.02 4.52 -3.24
C VAL A 77 3.55 4.73 -4.68
N LYS A 78 2.71 5.74 -4.93
CA LYS A 78 2.27 6.10 -6.29
C LYS A 78 3.45 6.42 -7.19
N GLU A 79 4.32 7.35 -6.77
CA GLU A 79 5.54 7.71 -7.51
C GLU A 79 6.40 6.48 -7.81
N LYS A 80 6.49 5.54 -6.86
CA LYS A 80 7.29 4.35 -7.04
C LYS A 80 6.72 3.36 -8.04
N LEU A 81 5.42 3.09 -7.98
CA LEU A 81 4.73 2.25 -8.94
C LEU A 81 4.80 2.84 -10.36
N ASP A 82 4.69 4.16 -10.49
CA ASP A 82 4.80 4.84 -11.79
C ASP A 82 6.24 4.81 -12.36
N SER A 83 7.25 4.86 -11.49
CA SER A 83 8.67 4.90 -11.89
C SER A 83 9.25 3.53 -12.25
N GLU A 84 8.62 2.45 -11.81
CA GLU A 84 9.02 1.07 -12.04
C GLU A 84 7.86 0.29 -12.70
N PRO A 85 7.44 0.68 -13.94
CA PRO A 85 6.48 -0.13 -14.68
C PRO A 85 7.16 -1.46 -15.02
N ASP A 86 6.53 -2.56 -14.62
CA ASP A 86 7.01 -3.91 -14.96
C ASP A 86 7.15 -4.13 -16.48
#